data_AF-A0A426FGC1-F1
#
_entry.id   AF-A0A426FGC1-F1
#
_cell.length_a   1.000
_cell.length_b   1.000
_cell.length_c   1.000
_cell.angle_alpha   90.00
_cell.angle_beta   90.00
_cell.angle_gamma   90.00
#
_symmetry.space_group_name_H-M   'P 1'
#
loop_
_entity.id
_entity.type
_entity.pdbx_description
1 polymer ?
#
loop_
_entity_poly.entity_id
_entity_poly.type
_entity_poly.pdbx_seq_one_letter_code
_entity_poly.pdbx_strand_id
1 'polypeptide(L)'
;MKVTGDNGRLNIQSENDVTVKAASLNSAGSINIGAEKSLNITTLKTQNREHYNGNADNYYRLDQTQEVGNRISAKGNIRAVSGGDMVVRQSDISSESGKVLLGSRQGDVRIEAGRAEERLETARKSTSRGMFSKTTDTSRYAHHIDNAVVSRVDGLDVNIIAQQGNVSLIGTQATAKQDINVTAGKSVLLDVAVNYSESESFHESKKSGITASVSKGMASIGYARNKSQIDDDNQHTSVVTSILNAATGDLNIVALEGDVTANAAQLQSGSDMHVQGKNVYLNALTENESRHVSQYARSAGIGVNMVYNPKQVFKDNFGEQANQGSAVGIVGKIFTTAEAAGKTTNQVFTPGGVYGHSQRSRLEKEGTQS
;
A
#
# COMPACT_ATOMS: atom_id res chain seq x y z
N MET A 1 -32.68 5.62 4.40
CA MET A 1 -33.90 5.85 5.20
C MET A 1 -33.61 6.89 6.27
N LYS A 2 -34.55 7.80 6.54
CA LYS A 2 -34.38 8.86 7.54
C LYS A 2 -35.67 9.04 8.35
N VAL A 3 -35.55 9.08 9.67
CA VAL A 3 -36.64 9.40 10.61
C VAL A 3 -36.23 10.66 11.37
N THR A 4 -37.06 11.71 11.36
CA THR A 4 -36.67 13.05 11.82
C THR A 4 -37.29 13.51 13.14
N GLY A 5 -38.27 12.80 13.70
CA GLY A 5 -38.82 13.14 15.01
C GLY A 5 -37.87 12.73 16.15
N ASP A 6 -37.76 13.55 17.20
CA ASP A 6 -36.82 13.35 18.32
C ASP A 6 -37.05 12.04 19.12
N ASN A 7 -38.25 11.46 19.01
CA ASN A 7 -38.60 10.13 19.54
C ASN A 7 -38.86 9.09 18.43
N GLY A 8 -38.51 9.41 17.19
CA GLY A 8 -38.72 8.56 16.04
C GLY A 8 -37.94 7.26 16.16
N ARG A 9 -38.57 6.13 15.82
CA ARG A 9 -37.92 4.82 15.83
C ARG A 9 -37.91 4.25 14.43
N LEU A 10 -36.73 3.93 13.92
CA LEU A 10 -36.59 3.13 12.71
C LEU A 10 -36.45 1.66 13.12
N ASN A 11 -37.45 0.85 12.76
CA ASN A 11 -37.46 -0.58 13.05
C ASN A 11 -37.36 -1.37 11.75
N ILE A 12 -36.39 -2.27 11.66
CA ILE A 12 -36.23 -3.24 10.57
C ILE A 12 -36.27 -4.61 11.23
N GLN A 13 -37.24 -5.46 10.88
CA GLN A 13 -37.38 -6.79 11.46
C GLN A 13 -37.68 -7.83 10.38
N SER A 14 -37.15 -9.05 10.56
CA SER A 14 -37.38 -10.19 9.68
C SER A 14 -37.41 -11.48 10.52
N GLU A 15 -38.37 -12.37 10.23
CA GLU A 15 -38.42 -13.74 10.78
C GLU A 15 -37.35 -14.66 10.16
N ASN A 16 -36.58 -14.16 9.19
CA ASN A 16 -35.48 -14.86 8.58
C ASN A 16 -34.21 -13.99 8.68
N ASP A 17 -33.61 -13.64 7.55
CA ASP A 17 -32.40 -12.83 7.49
C ASP A 17 -32.72 -11.36 7.25
N VAL A 18 -31.83 -10.48 7.69
CA VAL A 18 -31.77 -9.08 7.27
C VAL A 18 -30.41 -8.81 6.64
N THR A 19 -30.40 -8.15 5.48
CA THR A 19 -29.18 -7.70 4.82
C THR A 19 -29.24 -6.20 4.55
N VAL A 20 -28.20 -5.48 4.96
CA VAL A 20 -28.04 -4.03 4.76
C VAL A 20 -26.74 -3.82 3.99
N LYS A 21 -26.82 -3.19 2.81
CA LYS A 21 -25.67 -2.95 1.91
C LYS A 21 -25.66 -1.52 1.43
N ALA A 22 -24.52 -0.84 1.55
CA ALA A 22 -24.32 0.55 1.12
C ALA A 22 -25.46 1.49 1.53
N ALA A 23 -26.05 1.27 2.70
CA ALA A 23 -27.24 1.98 3.12
C ALA A 23 -26.91 3.14 4.06
N SER A 24 -27.68 4.22 3.96
CA SER A 24 -27.71 5.29 4.96
C SER A 24 -29.00 5.21 5.78
N LEU A 25 -28.88 4.85 7.06
CA LEU A 25 -29.98 4.75 8.03
C LEU A 25 -29.79 5.84 9.08
N ASN A 26 -30.74 6.76 9.21
CA ASN A 26 -30.62 7.87 10.15
C ASN A 26 -31.90 8.02 10.98
N SER A 27 -31.77 8.20 12.29
CA SER A 27 -32.91 8.44 13.18
C SER A 27 -32.62 9.57 14.16
N ALA A 28 -33.51 10.55 14.28
CA ALA A 28 -33.46 11.54 15.34
C ALA A 28 -33.87 10.96 16.72
N GLY A 29 -34.40 9.74 16.76
CA GLY A 29 -34.57 8.95 17.99
C GLY A 29 -33.68 7.71 17.95
N SER A 30 -34.26 6.51 17.91
CA SER A 30 -33.53 5.22 17.94
C SER A 30 -33.63 4.41 16.65
N ILE A 31 -32.73 3.43 16.50
CA ILE A 31 -32.74 2.44 15.43
C ILE A 31 -32.75 1.03 16.05
N ASN A 32 -33.67 0.17 15.61
CA ASN A 32 -33.67 -1.25 15.93
C ASN A 32 -33.62 -2.09 14.64
N ILE A 33 -32.69 -3.03 14.57
CA ILE A 33 -32.53 -3.98 13.47
C ILE A 33 -32.56 -5.39 14.08
N GLY A 34 -33.53 -6.20 13.68
CA GLY A 34 -33.73 -7.56 14.18
C GLY A 34 -33.82 -8.57 13.05
N ALA A 35 -33.11 -9.68 13.17
CA ALA A 35 -33.26 -10.84 12.31
C ALA A 35 -33.37 -12.09 13.18
N GLU A 36 -34.34 -12.96 12.93
CA GLU A 36 -34.46 -14.22 13.69
C GLU A 36 -33.43 -15.28 13.26
N LYS A 37 -32.81 -15.16 12.08
CA LYS A 37 -31.70 -16.02 11.63
C LYS A 37 -30.37 -15.28 11.52
N SER A 38 -30.11 -14.53 10.44
CA SER A 38 -28.82 -13.85 10.27
C SER A 38 -28.97 -12.36 9.98
N LEU A 39 -28.09 -11.54 10.58
CA LEU A 39 -28.01 -10.10 10.32
C LEU A 39 -26.70 -9.75 9.63
N ASN A 40 -26.80 -9.38 8.35
CA ASN A 40 -25.67 -9.05 7.49
C ASN A 40 -25.64 -7.55 7.18
N ILE A 41 -24.95 -6.76 7.99
CA ILE A 41 -24.65 -5.35 7.73
C ILE A 41 -23.33 -5.32 6.95
N THR A 42 -23.42 -5.42 5.62
CA THR A 42 -22.27 -5.70 4.75
C THR A 42 -22.15 -4.66 3.64
N THR A 43 -21.23 -4.86 2.70
CA THR A 43 -20.85 -3.85 1.72
C THR A 43 -21.47 -4.10 0.35
N LEU A 44 -21.50 -3.04 -0.47
CA LEU A 44 -21.70 -3.15 -1.91
C LEU A 44 -20.35 -3.05 -2.60
N LYS A 45 -19.96 -4.09 -3.35
CA LYS A 45 -18.74 -4.07 -4.15
C LYS A 45 -18.99 -3.27 -5.43
N THR A 46 -18.21 -2.22 -5.66
CA THR A 46 -18.17 -1.45 -6.90
C THR A 46 -16.83 -1.67 -7.60
N GLN A 47 -16.81 -1.49 -8.92
CA GLN A 47 -15.62 -1.71 -9.73
C GLN A 47 -15.51 -0.60 -10.78
N ASN A 48 -14.28 -0.15 -11.03
CA ASN A 48 -13.93 0.74 -12.14
C ASN A 48 -12.84 0.07 -12.98
N ARG A 49 -12.94 0.20 -14.30
CA ARG A 49 -11.98 -0.38 -15.23
C ARG A 49 -11.71 0.56 -16.39
N GLU A 50 -10.45 0.96 -16.55
CA GLU A 50 -9.99 1.83 -17.62
C GLU A 50 -8.83 1.20 -18.37
N HIS A 51 -9.10 0.71 -19.57
CA HIS A 51 -8.11 0.02 -20.40
C HIS A 51 -7.91 0.78 -21.71
N TYR A 52 -6.76 1.43 -21.86
CA TYR A 52 -6.31 2.06 -23.09
C TYR A 52 -5.13 1.26 -23.66
N ASN A 53 -5.38 0.48 -24.71
CA ASN A 53 -4.36 -0.35 -25.35
C ASN A 53 -4.03 0.23 -26.74
N GLY A 54 -2.88 0.91 -26.86
CA GLY A 54 -2.41 1.39 -28.16
C GLY A 54 -1.69 0.29 -28.95
N ASN A 55 -0.75 -0.40 -28.31
CA ASN A 55 -0.06 -1.58 -28.82
C ASN A 55 0.62 -2.34 -27.65
N ALA A 56 1.35 -3.42 -27.95
CA ALA A 56 2.04 -4.24 -26.94
C ALA A 56 3.08 -3.47 -26.11
N ASP A 57 3.63 -2.38 -26.63
CA ASP A 57 4.62 -1.53 -25.95
C ASP A 57 4.00 -0.26 -25.32
N ASN A 58 2.71 -0.01 -25.54
CA ASN A 58 2.03 1.23 -25.15
C ASN A 58 0.61 0.96 -24.67
N TYR A 59 0.42 0.92 -23.35
CA TYR A 59 -0.87 0.68 -22.73
C TYR A 59 -0.98 1.36 -21.37
N TYR A 60 -2.23 1.53 -20.94
CA TYR A 60 -2.64 1.92 -19.60
C TYR A 60 -3.83 1.04 -19.22
N ARG A 61 -3.74 0.36 -18.07
CA ARG A 61 -4.80 -0.50 -17.55
C ARG A 61 -4.95 -0.24 -16.06
N LEU A 62 -6.09 0.29 -15.68
CA LEU A 62 -6.46 0.50 -14.30
C LEU A 62 -7.67 -0.39 -14.00
N ASP A 63 -7.56 -1.20 -12.96
CA ASP A 63 -8.64 -1.99 -12.40
C ASP A 63 -8.75 -1.62 -10.92
N GLN A 64 -9.89 -1.07 -10.53
CA GLN A 64 -10.17 -0.68 -9.15
C GLN A 64 -11.41 -1.42 -8.65
N THR A 65 -11.35 -1.87 -7.41
CA THR A 65 -12.47 -2.49 -6.71
C THR A 65 -12.61 -1.83 -5.35
N GLN A 66 -13.80 -1.39 -5.01
CA GLN A 66 -14.07 -0.73 -3.74
C GLN A 66 -15.29 -1.35 -3.09
N GLU A 67 -15.21 -1.65 -1.81
CA GLU A 67 -16.38 -1.91 -1.01
C GLU A 67 -16.99 -0.61 -0.49
N VAL A 68 -18.31 -0.45 -0.63
CA VAL A 68 -19.07 0.68 -0.11
C VAL A 68 -19.85 0.24 1.11
N GLY A 69 -19.50 0.86 2.23
CA GLY A 69 -20.00 0.61 3.57
C GLY A 69 -21.38 1.19 3.90
N ASN A 70 -21.88 0.87 5.10
CA ASN A 70 -23.11 1.45 5.62
C ASN A 70 -22.82 2.63 6.55
N ARG A 71 -23.76 3.57 6.60
CA ARG A 71 -23.80 4.62 7.61
C ARG A 71 -25.09 4.52 8.40
N ILE A 72 -25.00 4.10 9.66
CA ILE A 72 -26.13 3.89 10.55
C ILE A 72 -25.98 4.85 11.73
N SER A 73 -26.85 5.85 11.84
CA SER A 73 -26.73 6.90 12.84
C SER A 73 -28.04 7.16 13.57
N ALA A 74 -27.97 7.29 14.89
CA ALA A 74 -29.11 7.64 15.72
C ALA A 74 -28.71 8.66 16.80
N LYS A 75 -29.63 9.55 17.20
CA LYS A 75 -29.38 10.38 18.38
C LYS A 75 -29.46 9.59 19.69
N GLY A 76 -30.44 8.69 19.74
CA GLY A 76 -30.63 7.72 20.82
C GLY A 76 -30.04 6.36 20.48
N ASN A 77 -30.53 5.31 21.14
CA ASN A 77 -29.92 3.98 21.07
C ASN A 77 -29.95 3.36 19.66
N ILE A 78 -28.92 2.57 19.35
CA ILE A 78 -28.91 1.66 18.21
C ILE A 78 -28.85 0.24 18.75
N ARG A 79 -29.81 -0.60 18.35
CA ARG A 79 -29.83 -2.03 18.68
C ARG A 79 -29.89 -2.84 17.40
N ALA A 80 -28.87 -3.65 17.14
CA ALA A 80 -28.84 -4.63 16.08
C ALA A 80 -28.67 -6.02 16.71
N VAL A 81 -29.64 -6.91 16.51
CA VAL A 81 -29.62 -8.26 17.11
C VAL A 81 -30.01 -9.32 16.09
N SER A 82 -29.23 -10.39 16.06
CA SER A 82 -29.46 -11.59 15.26
C SER A 82 -29.82 -12.78 16.15
N GLY A 83 -30.67 -13.70 15.66
CA GLY A 83 -30.91 -14.98 16.31
C GLY A 83 -29.70 -15.92 16.20
N GLY A 84 -29.10 -16.02 15.01
CA GLY A 84 -27.84 -16.68 14.70
C GLY A 84 -26.75 -15.65 14.37
N ASP A 85 -25.94 -15.87 13.34
CA ASP A 85 -24.75 -15.03 13.10
C ASP A 85 -25.06 -13.57 12.78
N MET A 86 -24.14 -12.69 13.18
CA MET A 86 -24.10 -11.27 12.84
C MET A 86 -22.77 -10.93 12.16
N VAL A 87 -22.87 -10.19 11.05
CA VAL A 87 -21.70 -9.63 10.35
C VAL A 87 -21.88 -8.13 10.20
N VAL A 88 -20.84 -7.37 10.55
CA VAL A 88 -20.72 -5.93 10.32
C VAL A 88 -19.43 -5.69 9.55
N ARG A 89 -19.53 -5.33 8.26
CA ARG A 89 -18.39 -5.11 7.37
C ARG A 89 -18.37 -3.67 6.87
N GLN A 90 -17.22 -3.03 6.96
CA GLN A 90 -16.97 -1.61 6.63
C GLN A 90 -18.16 -0.69 6.94
N SER A 91 -18.59 -0.62 8.19
CA SER A 91 -19.78 0.18 8.52
C SER A 91 -19.45 1.20 9.60
N ASP A 92 -19.97 2.41 9.46
CA ASP A 92 -19.97 3.43 10.50
C ASP A 92 -21.32 3.35 11.24
N ILE A 93 -21.30 2.90 12.50
CA ILE A 93 -22.48 2.78 13.37
C ILE A 93 -22.29 3.71 14.56
N SER A 94 -23.07 4.79 14.62
CA SER A 94 -22.85 5.90 15.56
C SER A 94 -24.11 6.31 16.30
N SER A 95 -24.07 6.28 17.64
CA SER A 95 -25.09 6.86 18.49
C SER A 95 -24.59 8.15 19.16
N GLU A 96 -25.32 9.25 19.00
CA GLU A 96 -24.88 10.56 19.51
C GLU A 96 -24.85 10.61 21.05
N SER A 97 -25.93 10.15 21.68
CA SER A 97 -26.13 10.22 23.14
C SER A 97 -26.63 8.89 23.74
N GLY A 98 -26.81 7.86 22.92
CA GLY A 98 -27.35 6.57 23.34
C GLY A 98 -26.34 5.44 23.27
N LYS A 99 -26.78 4.25 23.65
CA LYS A 99 -25.97 3.02 23.62
C LYS A 99 -26.04 2.38 22.25
N VAL A 100 -24.94 1.76 21.83
CA VAL A 100 -24.92 0.82 20.70
C VAL A 100 -24.86 -0.61 21.23
N LEU A 101 -25.78 -1.46 20.78
CA LEU A 101 -25.77 -2.89 21.04
C LEU A 101 -25.75 -3.64 19.71
N LEU A 102 -24.70 -4.42 19.50
CA LEU A 102 -24.53 -5.36 18.41
C LEU A 102 -24.47 -6.76 19.02
N GLY A 103 -25.40 -7.65 18.71
CA GLY A 103 -25.31 -8.98 19.29
C GLY A 103 -26.01 -10.14 18.57
N SER A 104 -25.60 -11.33 18.96
CA SER A 104 -26.15 -12.61 18.51
C SER A 104 -26.65 -13.43 19.70
N ARG A 105 -27.80 -14.09 19.54
CA ARG A 105 -28.38 -14.99 20.57
C ARG A 105 -27.76 -16.38 20.56
N GLN A 106 -27.46 -16.94 19.39
CA GLN A 106 -26.97 -18.33 19.24
C GLN A 106 -25.70 -18.46 18.42
N GLY A 107 -25.35 -17.45 17.62
CA GLY A 107 -24.24 -17.49 16.67
C GLY A 107 -23.11 -16.53 17.04
N ASP A 108 -22.25 -16.31 16.05
CA ASP A 108 -21.07 -15.45 16.17
C ASP A 108 -21.40 -13.98 15.86
N VAL A 109 -20.59 -13.07 16.39
CA VAL A 109 -20.59 -11.65 16.01
C VAL A 109 -19.23 -11.32 15.40
N ARG A 110 -19.22 -10.96 14.12
CA ARG A 110 -18.01 -10.57 13.40
C ARG A 110 -18.13 -9.12 12.92
N ILE A 111 -17.21 -8.27 13.38
CA ILE A 111 -17.06 -6.89 12.92
C ILE A 111 -15.71 -6.79 12.23
N GLU A 112 -15.70 -6.34 10.98
CA GLU A 112 -14.49 -6.39 10.17
C GLU A 112 -14.35 -5.22 9.19
N ALA A 113 -13.12 -4.95 8.81
CA ALA A 113 -12.80 -4.03 7.74
C ALA A 113 -13.28 -4.54 6.37
N GLY A 114 -13.74 -3.62 5.51
CA GLY A 114 -13.90 -3.88 4.08
C GLY A 114 -12.60 -3.70 3.33
N ARG A 115 -12.65 -3.67 1.99
CA ARG A 115 -11.46 -3.60 1.14
C ARG A 115 -11.58 -2.56 0.03
N ALA A 116 -10.44 -1.94 -0.27
CA ALA A 116 -10.20 -1.04 -1.39
C ALA A 116 -8.96 -1.54 -2.14
N GLU A 117 -9.16 -2.02 -3.36
CA GLU A 117 -8.13 -2.66 -4.18
C GLU A 117 -7.91 -1.86 -5.47
N GLU A 118 -6.65 -1.66 -5.84
CA GLU A 118 -6.26 -1.00 -7.08
C GLU A 118 -5.12 -1.78 -7.73
N ARG A 119 -5.27 -2.05 -9.03
CA ARG A 119 -4.21 -2.53 -9.90
C ARG A 119 -4.02 -1.56 -11.04
N LEU A 120 -2.79 -1.11 -11.23
CA LEU A 120 -2.40 -0.28 -12.36
C LEU A 120 -1.28 -0.99 -13.12
N GLU A 121 -1.40 -1.04 -14.45
CA GLU A 121 -0.32 -1.41 -15.34
C GLU A 121 -0.17 -0.35 -16.43
N THR A 122 1.04 0.14 -16.62
CA THR A 122 1.37 1.07 -17.71
C THR A 122 2.62 0.60 -18.44
N ALA A 123 2.61 0.76 -19.75
CA ALA A 123 3.81 0.69 -20.57
C ALA A 123 3.80 1.84 -21.56
N ARG A 124 4.97 2.42 -21.78
CA ARG A 124 5.19 3.47 -22.78
C ARG A 124 6.52 3.22 -23.45
N LYS A 125 6.51 3.27 -24.78
CA LYS A 125 7.72 3.22 -25.59
C LYS A 125 7.68 4.29 -26.65
N SER A 126 8.64 5.19 -26.59
CA SER A 126 8.78 6.29 -27.53
C SER A 126 10.12 6.21 -28.24
N THR A 127 10.20 6.80 -29.43
CA THR A 127 11.45 6.91 -30.17
C THR A 127 11.56 8.30 -30.76
N SER A 128 12.58 9.03 -30.34
CA SER A 128 12.92 10.33 -30.88
C SER A 128 14.10 10.22 -31.85
N ARG A 129 14.06 11.01 -32.92
CA ARG A 129 15.14 11.12 -33.91
C ARG A 129 15.56 12.58 -33.99
N GLY A 130 16.84 12.84 -33.76
CA GLY A 130 17.50 14.11 -34.07
C GLY A 130 18.32 13.99 -35.35
N MET A 131 18.99 15.08 -35.73
CA MET A 131 19.81 15.15 -36.95
C MET A 131 20.93 14.09 -37.00
N PHE A 132 21.48 13.70 -35.84
CA PHE A 132 22.63 12.80 -35.75
C PHE A 132 22.44 11.65 -34.75
N SER A 133 21.28 11.53 -34.11
CA SER A 133 21.05 10.50 -33.09
C SER A 133 19.60 10.02 -33.04
N LYS A 134 19.42 8.83 -32.48
CA LYS A 134 18.14 8.18 -32.20
C LYS A 134 18.14 7.73 -30.75
N THR A 135 17.09 8.09 -30.01
CA THR A 135 16.84 7.61 -28.65
C THR A 135 15.52 6.86 -28.62
N THR A 136 15.53 5.66 -28.05
CA THR A 136 14.33 4.89 -27.74
C THR A 136 14.25 4.74 -26.23
N ASP A 137 13.16 5.24 -25.65
CA ASP A 137 12.88 5.14 -24.22
C ASP A 137 11.71 4.17 -24.02
N THR A 138 11.85 3.25 -23.09
CA THR A 138 10.82 2.29 -22.68
C THR A 138 10.64 2.41 -21.17
N SER A 139 9.43 2.68 -20.73
CA SER A 139 9.07 2.70 -19.32
C SER A 139 7.89 1.77 -19.09
N ARG A 140 7.96 0.97 -18.02
CA ARG A 140 6.83 0.20 -17.51
C ARG A 140 6.68 0.46 -16.02
N TYR A 141 5.44 0.47 -15.57
CA TYR A 141 5.12 0.61 -14.16
C TYR A 141 3.88 -0.22 -13.87
N ALA A 142 3.96 -1.04 -12.84
CA ALA A 142 2.83 -1.77 -12.33
C ALA A 142 2.74 -1.59 -10.82
N HIS A 143 1.52 -1.55 -10.29
CA HIS A 143 1.31 -1.69 -8.86
C HIS A 143 0.02 -2.43 -8.57
N HIS A 144 -0.01 -3.06 -7.40
CA HIS A 144 -1.16 -3.71 -6.84
C HIS A 144 -1.25 -3.34 -5.35
N ILE A 145 -2.35 -2.70 -4.98
CA ILE A 145 -2.61 -2.23 -3.62
C ILE A 145 -3.93 -2.85 -3.15
N ASP A 146 -3.95 -3.37 -1.93
CA ASP A 146 -5.15 -3.87 -1.26
C ASP A 146 -5.17 -3.38 0.19
N ASN A 147 -6.03 -2.39 0.44
CA ASN A 147 -6.15 -1.71 1.72
C ASN A 147 -7.43 -2.09 2.46
N ALA A 148 -7.30 -2.33 3.76
CA ALA A 148 -8.42 -2.48 4.68
C ALA A 148 -9.09 -1.13 4.95
N VAL A 149 -10.42 -1.12 4.95
CA VAL A 149 -11.24 0.03 5.31
C VAL A 149 -12.01 -0.29 6.59
N VAL A 150 -11.66 0.39 7.68
CA VAL A 150 -12.13 0.13 9.05
C VAL A 150 -13.67 0.12 9.18
N SER A 151 -14.18 -0.77 10.04
CA SER A 151 -15.54 -0.64 10.61
C SER A 151 -15.50 0.17 11.91
N ARG A 152 -16.40 1.14 12.07
CA ARG A 152 -16.47 2.01 13.25
C ARG A 152 -17.78 1.83 14.00
N VAL A 153 -17.67 1.73 15.33
CA VAL A 153 -18.80 1.66 16.24
C VAL A 153 -18.61 2.66 17.37
N ASP A 154 -19.53 3.61 17.53
CA ASP A 154 -19.45 4.62 18.58
C ASP A 154 -20.78 4.91 19.27
N GLY A 155 -20.71 5.24 20.56
CA GLY A 155 -21.88 5.51 21.39
C GLY A 155 -21.55 6.02 22.79
N LEU A 156 -22.57 6.22 23.61
CA LEU A 156 -22.42 6.40 25.06
C LEU A 156 -21.76 5.15 25.65
N ASP A 157 -22.39 4.00 25.43
CA ASP A 157 -21.82 2.67 25.68
C ASP A 157 -21.79 1.88 24.38
N VAL A 158 -20.79 1.01 24.22
CA VAL A 158 -20.73 0.05 23.12
C VAL A 158 -20.75 -1.37 23.67
N ASN A 159 -21.76 -2.14 23.29
CA ASN A 159 -21.96 -3.51 23.74
C ASN A 159 -21.93 -4.46 22.53
N ILE A 160 -20.96 -5.38 22.51
CA ILE A 160 -20.77 -6.37 21.44
C ILE A 160 -20.90 -7.75 22.08
N ILE A 161 -21.98 -8.47 21.78
CA ILE A 161 -22.37 -9.66 22.55
C ILE A 161 -22.69 -10.85 21.64
N ALA A 162 -21.93 -11.93 21.73
CA ALA A 162 -22.29 -13.24 21.18
C ALA A 162 -22.64 -14.19 22.33
N GLN A 163 -23.93 -14.43 22.61
CA GLN A 163 -24.33 -15.16 23.82
C GLN A 163 -23.82 -16.61 23.88
N GLN A 164 -23.76 -17.30 22.74
CA GLN A 164 -23.33 -18.71 22.64
C GLN A 164 -22.21 -18.91 21.61
N GLY A 165 -21.79 -17.84 20.94
CA GLY A 165 -20.78 -17.85 19.89
C GLY A 165 -19.52 -17.09 20.27
N ASN A 166 -18.73 -16.80 19.25
CA ASN A 166 -17.51 -16.03 19.32
C ASN A 166 -17.76 -14.56 18.97
N VAL A 167 -16.91 -13.68 19.47
CA VAL A 167 -16.80 -12.30 18.96
C VAL A 167 -15.47 -12.16 18.23
N SER A 168 -15.50 -11.65 17.00
CA SER A 168 -14.30 -11.33 16.22
C SER A 168 -14.34 -9.88 15.74
N LEU A 169 -13.29 -9.12 16.07
CA LEU A 169 -13.09 -7.72 15.68
C LEU A 169 -11.81 -7.66 14.84
N ILE A 170 -11.91 -7.37 13.55
CA ILE A 170 -10.77 -7.40 12.61
C ILE A 170 -10.64 -6.04 11.92
N GLY A 171 -9.59 -5.29 12.23
CA GLY A 171 -9.44 -3.91 11.73
C GLY A 171 -10.64 -3.03 12.08
N THR A 172 -11.12 -3.13 13.32
CA THR A 172 -12.33 -2.46 13.82
C THR A 172 -11.98 -1.39 14.84
N GLN A 173 -12.71 -0.27 14.85
CA GLN A 173 -12.58 0.77 15.86
C GLN A 173 -13.90 0.89 16.64
N ALA A 174 -13.89 0.56 17.93
CA ALA A 174 -14.99 0.82 18.84
C ALA A 174 -14.62 1.93 19.82
N THR A 175 -15.50 2.92 19.99
CA THR A 175 -15.27 4.04 20.91
C THR A 175 -16.54 4.33 21.71
N ALA A 176 -16.45 4.20 23.03
CA ALA A 176 -17.52 4.58 23.93
C ALA A 176 -17.13 5.83 24.72
N LYS A 177 -18.11 6.68 25.00
CA LYS A 177 -17.91 7.79 25.95
C LYS A 177 -17.72 7.24 27.37
N GLN A 178 -18.53 6.25 27.75
CA GLN A 178 -18.47 5.54 29.01
C GLN A 178 -17.88 4.15 28.76
N ASP A 179 -18.70 3.10 28.68
CA ASP A 179 -18.22 1.73 28.78
C ASP A 179 -18.17 1.00 27.43
N ILE A 180 -17.15 0.15 27.26
CA ILE A 180 -17.13 -0.87 26.21
C ILE A 180 -17.25 -2.25 26.86
N ASN A 181 -18.26 -3.02 26.44
CA ASN A 181 -18.45 -4.40 26.86
C ASN A 181 -18.41 -5.34 25.65
N VAL A 182 -17.40 -6.20 25.59
CA VAL A 182 -17.28 -7.28 24.62
C VAL A 182 -17.47 -8.60 25.36
N THR A 183 -18.52 -9.35 25.02
CA THR A 183 -18.82 -10.63 25.67
C THR A 183 -19.09 -11.72 24.65
N ALA A 184 -18.36 -12.81 24.76
CA ALA A 184 -18.55 -14.02 23.97
C ALA A 184 -18.86 -15.21 24.89
N GLY A 185 -19.84 -16.02 24.52
CA GLY A 185 -20.08 -17.32 25.15
C GLY A 185 -18.86 -18.23 24.98
N LYS A 186 -18.21 -18.16 23.82
CA LYS A 186 -16.99 -18.90 23.50
C LYS A 186 -15.77 -17.99 23.60
N SER A 187 -15.14 -17.64 22.47
CA SER A 187 -13.87 -16.90 22.44
C SER A 187 -14.05 -15.46 21.93
N VAL A 188 -13.13 -14.58 22.33
CA VAL A 188 -13.00 -13.23 21.77
C VAL A 188 -11.69 -13.13 21.00
N LEU A 189 -11.76 -12.68 19.75
CA LEU A 189 -10.61 -12.39 18.89
C LEU A 189 -10.62 -10.91 18.51
N LEU A 190 -9.53 -10.21 18.84
CA LEU A 190 -9.20 -8.91 18.28
C LEU A 190 -8.00 -9.10 17.37
N ASP A 191 -8.19 -8.87 16.07
CA ASP A 191 -7.17 -9.11 15.06
C ASP A 191 -6.96 -7.89 14.16
N VAL A 192 -5.90 -7.96 13.37
CA VAL A 192 -5.56 -6.94 12.39
C VAL A 192 -6.16 -7.26 11.02
N ALA A 193 -6.45 -6.23 10.24
CA ALA A 193 -6.63 -6.38 8.80
C ALA A 193 -5.31 -6.01 8.10
N VAL A 194 -4.73 -6.96 7.36
CA VAL A 194 -3.45 -6.76 6.67
C VAL A 194 -3.65 -6.01 5.36
N ASN A 195 -2.91 -4.93 5.18
CA ASN A 195 -2.77 -4.21 3.92
C ASN A 195 -1.60 -4.79 3.13
N TYR A 196 -1.72 -4.77 1.82
CA TYR A 196 -0.69 -5.23 0.91
C TYR A 196 -0.45 -4.18 -0.17
N SER A 197 0.81 -3.88 -0.46
CA SER A 197 1.18 -3.14 -1.67
C SER A 197 2.40 -3.75 -2.33
N GLU A 198 2.33 -3.89 -3.65
CA GLU A 198 3.43 -4.29 -4.52
C GLU A 198 3.54 -3.28 -5.65
N SER A 199 4.77 -2.92 -6.02
CA SER A 199 5.03 -2.08 -7.19
C SER A 199 6.30 -2.49 -7.91
N GLU A 200 6.24 -2.49 -9.22
CA GLU A 200 7.35 -2.78 -10.12
C GLU A 200 7.54 -1.58 -11.04
N SER A 201 8.78 -1.12 -11.20
CA SER A 201 9.09 -0.05 -12.14
C SER A 201 10.32 -0.39 -12.97
N PHE A 202 10.17 -0.27 -14.29
CA PHE A 202 11.22 -0.52 -15.25
C PHE A 202 11.41 0.70 -16.14
N HIS A 203 12.66 1.12 -16.29
CA HIS A 203 13.02 2.16 -17.26
C HIS A 203 14.24 1.74 -18.07
N GLU A 204 14.16 1.80 -19.39
CA GLU A 204 15.25 1.56 -20.32
C GLU A 204 15.37 2.71 -21.33
N SER A 205 16.59 3.24 -21.48
CA SER A 205 16.92 4.20 -22.52
C SER A 205 18.03 3.65 -23.43
N LYS A 206 17.76 3.63 -24.74
CA LYS A 206 18.71 3.20 -25.78
C LYS A 206 19.00 4.37 -26.70
N LYS A 207 20.21 4.90 -26.65
CA LYS A 207 20.67 5.98 -27.53
C LYS A 207 21.70 5.46 -28.51
N SER A 208 21.57 5.84 -29.78
CA SER A 208 22.58 5.57 -30.80
C SER A 208 22.76 6.78 -31.70
N GLY A 209 23.98 7.06 -32.16
CA GLY A 209 24.20 8.21 -33.02
C GLY A 209 25.67 8.58 -33.19
N ILE A 210 25.88 9.60 -34.02
CA ILE A 210 27.19 10.22 -34.18
C ILE A 210 27.51 10.99 -32.91
N THR A 211 28.68 10.72 -32.35
CA THR A 211 29.23 11.41 -31.19
C THR A 211 30.43 12.22 -31.63
N ALA A 212 30.51 13.47 -31.20
CA ALA A 212 31.71 14.28 -31.31
C ALA A 212 32.09 14.75 -29.91
N SER A 213 33.38 14.68 -29.56
CA SER A 213 33.88 15.17 -28.28
C SER A 213 35.22 15.88 -28.47
N VAL A 214 35.47 16.87 -27.62
CA VAL A 214 36.73 17.61 -27.54
C VAL A 214 37.13 17.64 -26.08
N SER A 215 38.14 16.86 -25.69
CA SER A 215 38.59 16.76 -24.29
C SER A 215 40.08 16.48 -24.21
N LYS A 216 40.75 17.02 -23.19
CA LYS A 216 42.16 16.71 -22.87
C LYS A 216 43.14 16.84 -24.05
N GLY A 217 42.93 17.80 -24.96
CA GLY A 217 43.78 17.99 -26.15
C GLY A 217 43.52 17.04 -27.33
N MET A 218 42.42 16.28 -27.29
CA MET A 218 41.97 15.38 -28.34
C MET A 218 40.57 15.76 -28.83
N ALA A 219 40.36 15.73 -30.14
CA ALA A 219 39.05 15.78 -30.77
C ALA A 219 38.72 14.38 -31.30
N SER A 220 37.48 13.92 -31.14
CA SER A 220 37.02 12.63 -31.67
C SER A 220 35.67 12.77 -32.35
N ILE A 221 35.47 12.00 -33.42
CA ILE A 221 34.17 11.80 -34.07
C ILE A 221 33.97 10.31 -34.31
N GLY A 222 32.77 9.83 -34.02
CA GLY A 222 32.47 8.41 -34.13
C GLY A 222 30.99 8.11 -34.05
N TYR A 223 30.66 6.84 -33.96
CA TYR A 223 29.32 6.35 -33.75
C TYR A 223 29.28 5.51 -32.47
N ALA A 224 28.34 5.81 -31.59
CA ALA A 224 28.19 5.12 -30.31
C ALA A 224 26.76 4.60 -30.11
N ARG A 225 26.65 3.54 -29.31
CA ARG A 225 25.42 2.94 -28.81
C ARG A 225 25.50 2.83 -27.29
N ASN A 226 24.54 3.46 -26.62
CA ASN A 226 24.41 3.49 -25.17
C ASN A 226 23.08 2.87 -24.77
N LYS A 227 23.08 2.04 -23.74
CA LYS A 227 21.90 1.50 -23.08
C LYS A 227 22.02 1.78 -21.58
N SER A 228 20.97 2.34 -20.99
CA SER A 228 20.78 2.41 -19.53
C SER A 228 19.46 1.70 -19.20
N GLN A 229 19.43 0.97 -18.10
CA GLN A 229 18.26 0.26 -17.61
C GLN A 229 18.23 0.30 -16.08
N ILE A 230 17.05 0.51 -15.51
CA ILE A 230 16.78 0.46 -14.07
C ILE A 230 15.54 -0.39 -13.86
N ASP A 231 15.60 -1.27 -12.88
CA ASP A 231 14.51 -2.12 -12.38
C ASP A 231 14.39 -1.88 -10.86
N ASP A 232 13.18 -1.69 -10.35
CA ASP A 232 12.90 -1.40 -8.94
C ASP A 232 11.58 -2.07 -8.55
N ASP A 233 11.69 -3.10 -7.72
CA ASP A 233 10.60 -3.90 -7.20
C ASP A 233 10.45 -3.64 -5.71
N ASN A 234 9.23 -3.37 -5.27
CA ASN A 234 8.94 -3.08 -3.88
C ASN A 234 7.70 -3.84 -3.41
N GLN A 235 7.78 -4.45 -2.25
CA GLN A 235 6.66 -5.10 -1.57
C GLN A 235 6.60 -4.61 -0.13
N HIS A 236 5.41 -4.29 0.34
CA HIS A 236 5.17 -3.78 1.67
C HIS A 236 3.85 -4.32 2.22
N THR A 237 3.88 -4.75 3.48
CA THR A 237 2.69 -5.12 4.25
C THR A 237 2.59 -4.21 5.45
N SER A 238 1.44 -3.57 5.64
CA SER A 238 1.10 -2.84 6.87
C SER A 238 -0.17 -3.39 7.47
N VAL A 239 -0.54 -2.93 8.68
CA VAL A 239 -1.73 -3.44 9.36
C VAL A 239 -2.68 -2.36 9.85
N VAL A 240 -3.97 -2.66 9.74
CA VAL A 240 -5.04 -1.92 10.41
C VAL A 240 -5.44 -2.69 11.65
N THR A 241 -5.04 -2.17 12.81
CA THR A 241 -5.31 -2.81 14.10
C THR A 241 -6.75 -2.62 14.56
N SER A 242 -7.21 -3.50 15.44
CA SER A 242 -8.45 -3.32 16.19
C SER A 242 -8.22 -2.45 17.42
N ILE A 243 -9.04 -1.41 17.58
CA ILE A 243 -8.95 -0.40 18.63
C ILE A 243 -10.24 -0.39 19.44
N LEU A 244 -10.13 -0.60 20.76
CA LEU A 244 -11.23 -0.40 21.71
C LEU A 244 -10.86 0.74 22.65
N ASN A 245 -11.68 1.79 22.69
CA ASN A 245 -11.45 2.96 23.52
C ASN A 245 -12.70 3.33 24.33
N ALA A 246 -12.71 2.98 25.62
CA ALA A 246 -13.67 3.46 26.60
C ALA A 246 -13.12 4.77 27.20
N ALA A 247 -13.69 5.92 26.82
CA ALA A 247 -13.04 7.22 27.05
C ALA A 247 -12.99 7.62 28.53
N THR A 248 -14.08 7.43 29.28
CA THR A 248 -14.14 7.73 30.72
C THR A 248 -14.63 6.58 31.58
N GLY A 249 -15.11 5.50 30.96
CA GLY A 249 -15.65 4.33 31.65
C GLY A 249 -14.75 3.11 31.52
N ASP A 250 -15.32 1.94 31.79
CA ASP A 250 -14.60 0.68 31.86
C ASP A 250 -14.50 -0.01 30.48
N LEU A 251 -13.44 -0.79 30.29
CA LEU A 251 -13.30 -1.72 29.16
C LEU A 251 -13.36 -3.16 29.67
N ASN A 252 -14.45 -3.86 29.35
CA ASN A 252 -14.67 -5.26 29.72
C ASN A 252 -14.62 -6.17 28.48
N ILE A 253 -13.72 -7.15 28.49
CA ILE A 253 -13.59 -8.16 27.44
C ILE A 253 -13.65 -9.54 28.08
N VAL A 254 -14.74 -10.27 27.83
CA VAL A 254 -15.02 -11.54 28.50
C VAL A 254 -15.36 -12.64 27.51
N ALA A 255 -14.56 -13.71 27.54
CA ALA A 255 -14.85 -15.02 26.96
C ALA A 255 -15.29 -15.95 28.10
N LEU A 256 -16.53 -16.48 28.04
CA LEU A 256 -17.07 -17.29 29.14
C LEU A 256 -16.48 -18.71 29.17
N GLU A 257 -16.39 -19.37 28.00
CA GLU A 257 -15.88 -20.75 27.89
C GLU A 257 -14.53 -20.85 27.17
N GLY A 258 -14.21 -19.86 26.32
CA GLY A 258 -13.05 -19.87 25.43
C GLY A 258 -11.94 -18.91 25.84
N ASP A 259 -11.10 -18.55 24.87
CA ASP A 259 -9.94 -17.69 25.07
C ASP A 259 -10.21 -16.25 24.64
N VAL A 260 -9.42 -15.31 25.16
CA VAL A 260 -9.29 -13.97 24.60
C VAL A 260 -7.96 -13.88 23.87
N THR A 261 -7.97 -13.52 22.59
CA THR A 261 -6.77 -13.29 21.78
C THR A 261 -6.79 -11.88 21.23
N ALA A 262 -5.70 -11.14 21.41
CA ALA A 262 -5.50 -9.80 20.89
C ALA A 262 -4.17 -9.74 20.11
N ASN A 263 -4.26 -9.61 18.79
CA ASN A 263 -3.11 -9.48 17.90
C ASN A 263 -2.91 -8.00 17.54
N ALA A 264 -1.83 -7.41 18.05
CA ALA A 264 -1.46 -5.99 17.90
C ALA A 264 -2.60 -5.00 18.23
N ALA A 265 -3.62 -5.44 18.97
CA ALA A 265 -4.80 -4.63 19.30
C ALA A 265 -4.46 -3.52 20.29
N GLN A 266 -5.17 -2.40 20.17
CA GLN A 266 -5.05 -1.28 21.10
C GLN A 266 -6.28 -1.23 22.01
N LEU A 267 -6.04 -1.38 23.32
CA LEU A 267 -7.08 -1.40 24.35
C LEU A 267 -6.86 -0.19 25.27
N GLN A 268 -7.88 0.65 25.42
CA GLN A 268 -7.85 1.85 26.25
C GLN A 268 -9.11 1.93 27.11
N SER A 269 -8.91 2.23 28.39
CA SER A 269 -9.96 2.49 29.37
C SER A 269 -9.65 3.79 30.12
N GLY A 270 -10.69 4.59 30.36
CA GLY A 270 -10.63 5.77 31.20
C GLY A 270 -10.81 5.46 32.69
N SER A 271 -11.27 4.25 33.01
CA SER A 271 -11.45 3.72 34.36
C SER A 271 -10.76 2.34 34.43
N ASP A 272 -11.48 1.26 34.72
CA ASP A 272 -10.90 -0.07 34.87
C ASP A 272 -10.89 -0.83 33.54
N MET A 273 -9.93 -1.75 33.39
CA MET A 273 -9.88 -2.69 32.27
C MET A 273 -9.94 -4.12 32.81
N HIS A 274 -10.96 -4.87 32.41
CA HIS A 274 -11.14 -6.27 32.76
C HIS A 274 -11.06 -7.16 31.51
N VAL A 275 -10.11 -8.08 31.49
CA VAL A 275 -9.94 -9.06 30.40
C VAL A 275 -9.95 -10.46 30.99
N GLN A 276 -10.91 -11.29 30.56
CA GLN A 276 -11.12 -12.61 31.11
C GLN A 276 -11.42 -13.63 30.01
N GLY A 277 -10.74 -14.77 30.08
CA GLY A 277 -11.01 -15.97 29.30
C GLY A 277 -10.32 -17.16 29.97
N LYS A 278 -10.49 -18.35 29.42
CA LYS A 278 -9.73 -19.54 29.85
C LYS A 278 -8.23 -19.30 29.72
N ASN A 279 -7.80 -18.70 28.62
CA ASN A 279 -6.48 -18.10 28.42
C ASN A 279 -6.63 -16.69 27.83
N VAL A 280 -5.61 -15.85 28.03
CA VAL A 280 -5.50 -14.52 27.45
C VAL A 280 -4.18 -14.39 26.70
N TYR A 281 -4.23 -14.21 25.39
CA TYR A 281 -3.08 -14.06 24.50
C TYR A 281 -2.98 -12.62 24.00
N LEU A 282 -1.83 -11.97 24.25
CA LEU A 282 -1.53 -10.63 23.78
C LEU A 282 -0.30 -10.70 22.86
N ASN A 283 -0.52 -10.66 21.55
CA ASN A 283 0.51 -10.88 20.56
C ASN A 283 0.91 -9.56 19.90
N ALA A 284 2.21 -9.35 19.69
CA ALA A 284 2.69 -8.29 18.81
C ALA A 284 2.72 -8.77 17.35
N LEU A 285 2.64 -7.85 16.40
CA LEU A 285 2.75 -8.13 14.98
C LEU A 285 3.78 -7.21 14.34
N THR A 286 4.50 -7.76 13.37
CA THR A 286 5.62 -7.12 12.68
C THR A 286 5.24 -6.87 11.23
N GLU A 287 5.46 -5.66 10.75
CA GLU A 287 5.24 -5.28 9.36
C GLU A 287 6.51 -5.59 8.56
N ASN A 288 6.38 -6.01 7.31
CA ASN A 288 7.52 -6.31 6.46
C ASN A 288 7.56 -5.38 5.24
N GLU A 289 8.77 -4.98 4.88
CA GLU A 289 9.09 -4.27 3.64
C GLU A 289 10.28 -4.97 2.97
N SER A 290 10.18 -5.21 1.67
CA SER A 290 11.27 -5.73 0.87
C SER A 290 11.38 -4.95 -0.44
N ARG A 291 12.61 -4.57 -0.79
CA ARG A 291 12.89 -3.81 -2.00
C ARG A 291 14.10 -4.36 -2.73
N HIS A 292 13.98 -4.55 -4.03
CA HIS A 292 15.06 -4.94 -4.92
C HIS A 292 15.27 -3.87 -6.00
N VAL A 293 16.51 -3.41 -6.18
CA VAL A 293 16.86 -2.43 -7.22
C VAL A 293 18.01 -2.98 -8.05
N SER A 294 17.82 -3.08 -9.36
CA SER A 294 18.87 -3.41 -10.31
C SER A 294 19.12 -2.26 -11.29
N GLN A 295 20.39 -2.00 -11.60
CA GLN A 295 20.79 -0.98 -12.56
C GLN A 295 21.81 -1.57 -13.54
N TYR A 296 21.63 -1.28 -14.82
CA TYR A 296 22.48 -1.77 -15.89
C TYR A 296 22.82 -0.64 -16.86
N ALA A 297 24.11 -0.48 -17.16
CA ALA A 297 24.56 0.43 -18.21
C ALA A 297 25.52 -0.28 -19.16
N ARG A 298 25.43 0.05 -20.45
CA ARG A 298 26.34 -0.42 -21.49
C ARG A 298 26.61 0.70 -22.48
N SER A 299 27.87 0.89 -22.83
CA SER A 299 28.30 1.81 -23.86
C SER A 299 29.26 1.10 -24.81
N ALA A 300 29.05 1.21 -26.11
CA ALA A 300 29.98 0.74 -27.12
C ALA A 300 30.03 1.70 -28.31
N GLY A 301 31.21 1.95 -28.85
CA GLY A 301 31.39 2.89 -29.94
C GLY A 301 32.68 2.70 -30.70
N ILE A 302 32.71 3.23 -31.90
CA ILE A 302 33.88 3.26 -32.79
C ILE A 302 34.02 4.67 -33.39
N GLY A 303 35.25 5.11 -33.62
CA GLY A 303 35.48 6.43 -34.22
C GLY A 303 36.94 6.67 -34.59
N VAL A 304 37.20 7.90 -35.03
CA VAL A 304 38.54 8.41 -35.31
C VAL A 304 38.84 9.58 -34.39
N ASN A 305 40.07 9.67 -33.92
CA ASN A 305 40.53 10.75 -33.05
C ASN A 305 41.71 11.51 -33.65
N MET A 306 41.76 12.81 -33.37
CA MET A 306 42.84 13.71 -33.75
C MET A 306 43.39 14.39 -32.49
N VAL A 307 44.69 14.24 -32.25
CA VAL A 307 45.39 14.95 -31.18
C VAL A 307 45.75 16.34 -31.68
N TYR A 308 45.25 17.39 -31.03
CA TYR A 308 45.57 18.78 -31.37
C TYR A 308 46.41 19.48 -30.29
N ASN A 309 46.45 18.95 -29.07
CA ASN A 309 47.35 19.43 -28.01
C ASN A 309 48.05 18.25 -27.29
N PRO A 310 49.16 17.73 -27.85
CA PRO A 310 49.82 16.53 -27.32
C PRO A 310 50.47 16.75 -25.94
N LYS A 311 50.91 17.97 -25.62
CA LYS A 311 51.47 18.30 -24.29
C LYS A 311 50.41 18.17 -23.19
N GLN A 312 49.18 18.57 -23.50
CA GLN A 312 48.05 18.44 -22.58
C GLN A 312 47.62 16.98 -22.41
N VAL A 313 47.51 16.21 -23.50
CA VAL A 313 47.26 14.75 -23.44
C VAL A 313 48.27 14.05 -22.54
N PHE A 314 49.55 14.41 -22.68
CA PHE A 314 50.62 13.84 -21.87
C PHE A 314 50.50 14.23 -20.39
N LYS A 315 50.29 15.51 -20.09
CA LYS A 315 50.10 16.00 -18.72
C LYS A 315 48.87 15.37 -18.05
N ASP A 316 47.78 15.20 -18.78
CA ASP A 316 46.51 14.67 -18.24
C ASP A 316 46.55 13.14 -18.06
N ASN A 317 47.34 12.41 -18.86
CA ASN A 317 47.53 10.97 -18.73
C ASN A 317 48.61 10.58 -17.69
N PHE A 318 49.65 11.39 -17.53
CA PHE A 318 50.77 11.12 -16.60
C PHE A 318 50.75 11.93 -15.29
N GLY A 319 49.95 13.01 -15.21
CA GLY A 319 49.83 13.87 -14.03
C GLY A 319 48.66 13.54 -13.09
N GLU A 320 47.69 12.73 -13.51
CA GLU A 320 46.49 12.35 -12.73
C GLU A 320 46.72 11.09 -11.85
N GLN A 321 47.84 11.03 -11.11
CA GLN A 321 48.06 9.98 -10.10
C GLN A 321 47.89 10.45 -8.64
N ALA A 322 47.42 11.69 -8.41
CA ALA A 322 47.51 12.29 -7.06
C ALA A 322 46.22 12.87 -6.44
N ASN A 323 45.02 12.79 -7.04
CA ASN A 323 43.80 13.30 -6.38
C ASN A 323 42.51 12.58 -6.82
N GLN A 324 42.23 11.41 -6.25
CA GLN A 324 40.88 10.83 -6.22
C GLN A 324 40.42 10.72 -4.76
N GLY A 325 40.15 11.88 -4.16
CA GLY A 325 39.49 12.00 -2.86
C GLY A 325 38.10 12.60 -3.04
N SER A 326 37.08 11.85 -2.60
CA SER A 326 35.77 12.27 -2.08
C SER A 326 35.08 13.53 -2.66
N ALA A 327 33.90 13.36 -3.31
CA ALA A 327 32.61 13.86 -2.79
C ALA A 327 31.42 13.67 -3.78
N VAL A 328 30.24 13.42 -3.19
CA VAL A 328 28.84 13.65 -3.64
C VAL A 328 28.13 12.63 -4.58
N GLY A 329 27.12 11.94 -4.00
CA GLY A 329 25.85 11.54 -4.65
C GLY A 329 25.84 10.31 -5.58
N ILE A 330 25.05 9.28 -5.24
CA ILE A 330 24.88 8.01 -6.01
C ILE A 330 24.39 8.25 -7.44
N VAL A 331 23.60 9.30 -7.68
CA VAL A 331 23.10 9.68 -9.02
C VAL A 331 24.22 10.28 -9.90
N GLY A 332 25.23 10.92 -9.29
CA GLY A 332 26.33 11.58 -10.00
C GLY A 332 27.34 10.61 -10.60
N LYS A 333 27.60 9.45 -9.98
CA LYS A 333 28.63 8.50 -10.45
C LYS A 333 28.31 7.87 -11.81
N ILE A 334 27.04 7.63 -12.12
CA ILE A 334 26.67 6.93 -13.36
C ILE A 334 26.73 7.87 -14.57
N PHE A 335 26.33 9.14 -14.40
CA PHE A 335 26.47 10.16 -15.45
C PHE A 335 27.94 10.60 -15.63
N THR A 336 28.71 10.74 -14.55
CA THR A 336 30.14 11.11 -14.66
C THR A 336 31.01 9.98 -15.22
N THR A 337 30.62 8.71 -15.08
CA THR A 337 31.36 7.60 -15.72
C THR A 337 31.21 7.63 -17.25
N ALA A 338 30.09 8.15 -17.78
CA ALA A 338 29.93 8.37 -19.22
C ALA A 338 30.85 9.48 -19.75
N GLU A 339 31.18 10.49 -18.93
CA GLU A 339 32.19 11.52 -19.26
C GLU A 339 33.64 11.11 -18.96
N ALA A 340 33.87 10.14 -18.05
CA ALA A 340 35.22 9.72 -17.63
C ALA A 340 35.78 8.48 -18.38
N ALA A 341 35.03 7.89 -19.31
CA ALA A 341 35.34 6.62 -19.99
C ALA A 341 36.43 6.69 -21.09
N GLY A 342 37.47 7.50 -20.91
CA GLY A 342 38.65 7.50 -21.79
C GLY A 342 39.74 6.47 -21.42
N LYS A 343 39.62 5.78 -20.27
CA LYS A 343 40.79 5.17 -19.58
C LYS A 343 41.16 3.72 -19.93
N THR A 344 40.58 3.10 -20.96
CA THR A 344 41.03 1.78 -21.46
C THR A 344 40.98 1.71 -22.98
N THR A 345 41.67 2.64 -23.63
CA THR A 345 41.87 2.60 -25.08
C THR A 345 43.30 2.17 -25.37
N ASN A 346 43.50 1.11 -26.15
CA ASN A 346 44.76 0.89 -26.87
C ASN A 346 44.88 2.00 -27.92
N GLN A 347 45.21 3.22 -27.49
CA GLN A 347 45.44 4.35 -28.37
C GLN A 347 46.89 4.29 -28.86
N VAL A 348 47.06 3.98 -30.14
CA VAL A 348 48.26 4.42 -30.84
C VAL A 348 48.15 5.94 -30.95
N PHE A 349 49.11 6.67 -30.35
CA PHE A 349 49.14 8.13 -30.31
C PHE A 349 49.52 8.74 -31.68
N THR A 350 48.80 8.39 -32.73
CA THR A 350 48.98 8.92 -34.10
C THR A 350 47.83 9.86 -34.46
N PRO A 351 48.10 11.01 -35.11
CA PRO A 351 47.05 11.80 -35.76
C PRO A 351 46.24 10.93 -36.73
N GLY A 352 44.91 10.88 -36.56
CA GLY A 352 44.04 10.03 -37.39
C GLY A 352 43.88 8.58 -36.92
N GLY A 353 44.25 8.27 -35.67
CA GLY A 353 44.04 6.95 -35.08
C GLY A 353 42.56 6.54 -35.03
N VAL A 354 42.29 5.24 -35.21
CA VAL A 354 40.98 4.63 -34.96
C VAL A 354 40.88 4.19 -33.50
N TYR A 355 39.70 4.34 -32.91
CA TYR A 355 39.42 3.84 -31.56
C TYR A 355 38.13 3.03 -31.52
N GLY A 356 38.08 2.09 -30.58
CA GLY A 356 36.88 1.33 -30.25
C GLY A 356 36.81 1.12 -28.74
N HIS A 357 35.60 1.19 -28.18
CA HIS A 357 35.38 0.90 -26.76
C HIS A 357 34.11 0.09 -26.57
N SER A 358 34.10 -0.73 -25.52
CA SER A 358 32.92 -1.44 -25.03
C SER A 358 33.02 -1.55 -23.52
N GLN A 359 32.05 -0.98 -22.81
CA GLN A 359 31.95 -0.99 -21.36
C GLN A 359 30.56 -1.43 -20.91
N ARG A 360 30.50 -2.13 -19.78
CA ARG A 360 29.27 -2.58 -19.13
C ARG A 360 29.42 -2.40 -17.63
N SER A 361 28.35 -2.02 -16.96
CA SER A 361 28.24 -2.02 -15.50
C SER A 361 26.87 -2.56 -15.09
N ARG A 362 26.86 -3.25 -13.95
CA ARG A 362 25.65 -3.75 -13.29
C ARG A 362 25.79 -3.47 -11.79
N LEU A 363 24.71 -3.00 -11.18
CA LEU A 363 24.59 -2.80 -9.74
C LEU A 363 23.29 -3.44 -9.28
N GLU A 364 23.33 -4.11 -8.14
CA GLU A 364 22.17 -4.74 -7.50
C GLU A 364 22.16 -4.36 -6.03
N LYS A 365 20.97 -4.11 -5.51
CA LYS A 365 20.74 -3.83 -4.09
C LYS A 365 19.48 -4.52 -3.63
N GLU A 366 19.59 -5.15 -2.48
CA GLU A 366 18.47 -5.78 -1.77
C GLU A 366 18.37 -5.14 -0.39
N GLY A 367 17.14 -4.86 0.04
CA GLY A 367 16.84 -4.36 1.37
C GLY A 367 15.60 -5.03 1.92
N THR A 368 15.66 -5.45 3.17
CA THR A 368 14.53 -5.99 3.94
C THR A 368 14.44 -5.25 5.26
N GLN A 369 13.25 -4.79 5.63
CA GLN A 369 12.93 -4.28 6.96
C GLN A 369 11.78 -5.09 7.54
N SER A 370 11.92 -5.44 8.82
CA SER A 370 10.92 -6.14 9.65
C SER A 370 10.73 -5.32 10.91
#